data_AF-A0A3P7XEB9-F1
#
_entry.id   AF-A0A3P7XEB9-F1
#
_cell.length_a   1.000
_cell.length_b   1.000
_cell.length_c   1.000
_cell.angle_alpha   90.00
_cell.angle_beta   90.00
_cell.angle_gamma   90.00
#
_symmetry.space_group_name_H-M   'P 1'
#
loop_
_entity.id
_entity.type
_entity.pdbx_description
1 polymer ?
#
loop_
_entity_poly.entity_id
_entity_poly.type
_entity_poly.pdbx_seq_one_letter_code
_entity_poly.pdbx_strand_id
1 'polypeptide(L)'
;MKVDANTFADWEVDYLKLDGCNVDTELMPKGYASMERALNATGRPIVYSCSWPAYMIDQPQKVDYNVIAKSCNLWRNFDDINSSWKSILSIIDYYDHNQDKHIPTHGPGQWHDPDMLVIGNKGITVNMAIAQMTIW
;
A
#
# COMPACT_ATOMS: atom_id res chain seq x y z
N MET A 1 12.64 -11.72 8.08
CA MET A 1 12.02 -12.20 6.82
C MET A 1 11.66 -13.69 6.90
N LYS A 2 12.57 -14.67 6.75
CA LYS A 2 12.16 -16.11 6.68
C LYS A 2 11.44 -16.62 7.94
N VAL A 3 11.96 -16.32 9.12
CA VAL A 3 11.34 -16.74 10.40
C VAL A 3 9.94 -16.16 10.54
N ASP A 4 9.78 -14.86 10.26
CA ASP A 4 8.48 -14.16 10.35
C ASP A 4 7.48 -14.70 9.33
N ALA A 5 7.90 -14.88 8.07
CA ALA A 5 7.04 -15.43 7.02
C ALA A 5 6.53 -16.83 7.37
N ASN A 6 7.41 -17.72 7.85
CA ASN A 6 7.01 -19.03 8.34
C ASN A 6 6.03 -18.91 9.51
N THR A 7 6.29 -18.00 10.46
CA THR A 7 5.40 -17.78 11.61
C THR A 7 4.00 -17.36 11.16
N PHE A 8 3.90 -16.43 10.20
CA PHE A 8 2.60 -16.01 9.64
C PHE A 8 1.89 -17.16 8.93
N ALA A 9 2.61 -17.98 8.16
CA ALA A 9 2.04 -19.14 7.48
C ALA A 9 1.58 -20.23 8.47
N ASP A 10 2.36 -20.50 9.51
CA ASP A 10 2.05 -21.45 10.57
C ASP A 10 0.81 -21.01 11.39
N TRP A 11 0.59 -19.70 11.53
CA TRP A 11 -0.61 -19.11 12.12
C TRP A 11 -1.81 -19.00 11.18
N GLU A 12 -1.65 -19.46 9.94
CA GLU A 12 -2.69 -19.38 8.92
C GLU A 12 -3.12 -17.94 8.60
N VAL A 13 -2.20 -16.97 8.65
CA VAL A 13 -2.47 -15.58 8.23
C VAL A 13 -2.72 -15.52 6.73
N ASP A 14 -3.68 -14.69 6.29
CA ASP A 14 -4.05 -14.53 4.88
C ASP A 14 -3.60 -13.20 4.27
N TYR A 15 -3.19 -12.24 5.10
CA TYR A 15 -2.84 -10.89 4.67
C TYR A 15 -1.72 -10.33 5.54
N LEU A 16 -0.64 -9.85 4.90
CA LEU A 16 0.44 -9.13 5.56
C LEU A 16 0.53 -7.71 5.00
N LYS A 17 0.37 -6.71 5.87
CA LYS A 17 0.89 -5.35 5.62
C LYS A 17 2.32 -5.28 6.17
N LEU A 18 3.30 -4.99 5.31
CA LEU A 18 4.66 -4.70 5.75
C LEU A 18 4.93 -3.20 5.68
N ASP A 19 5.25 -2.63 6.83
CA ASP A 19 5.54 -1.22 6.99
C ASP A 19 7.03 -0.89 6.80
N GLY A 20 7.35 0.40 6.61
CA GLY A 20 8.70 0.88 6.29
C GLY A 20 9.38 1.73 7.37
N CYS A 21 8.75 1.95 8.53
CA CYS A 21 9.36 2.72 9.62
C CYS A 21 10.72 2.13 10.04
N ASN A 22 11.66 3.01 10.38
CA ASN A 22 12.99 2.63 10.91
C ASN A 22 13.87 1.81 9.94
N VAL A 23 13.64 1.97 8.63
CA VAL A 23 14.45 1.32 7.57
C VAL A 23 15.06 2.39 6.68
N ASP A 24 16.31 2.19 6.26
CA ASP A 24 16.91 2.99 5.20
C ASP A 24 16.15 2.77 3.88
N THR A 25 15.63 3.84 3.29
CA THR A 25 14.84 3.79 2.05
C THR A 25 15.58 3.12 0.90
N GLU A 26 16.92 3.17 0.87
CA GLU A 26 17.74 2.50 -0.15
C GLU A 26 17.70 0.97 -0.03
N LEU A 27 17.34 0.44 1.15
CA LEU A 27 17.20 -1.00 1.39
C LEU A 27 15.81 -1.53 1.06
N MET A 28 14.79 -0.67 0.94
CA MET A 28 13.41 -1.08 0.70
C MET A 28 13.22 -1.94 -0.56
N PRO A 29 13.81 -1.61 -1.74
CA PRO A 29 13.66 -2.47 -2.93
C PRO A 29 14.08 -3.93 -2.67
N LYS A 30 15.16 -4.12 -1.90
CA LYS A 30 15.65 -5.44 -1.52
C LYS A 30 14.82 -6.07 -0.40
N GLY A 31 14.43 -5.28 0.59
CA GLY A 31 13.67 -5.73 1.77
C GLY A 31 12.30 -6.29 1.39
N TYR A 32 11.52 -5.50 0.64
CA TYR A 32 10.16 -5.90 0.24
C TYR A 32 10.17 -7.14 -0.67
N ALA A 33 11.07 -7.21 -1.65
CA ALA A 33 11.25 -8.39 -2.50
C ALA A 33 11.80 -9.61 -1.74
N SER A 34 12.50 -9.41 -0.62
CA SER A 34 12.96 -10.53 0.22
C SER A 34 11.84 -11.09 1.09
N MET A 35 10.90 -10.26 1.53
CA MET A 35 9.70 -10.73 2.22
C MET A 35 8.73 -11.45 1.26
N GLU A 36 8.50 -10.95 0.04
CA GLU A 36 7.69 -11.67 -0.95
C GLU A 36 8.22 -13.09 -1.17
N ARG A 37 9.51 -13.23 -1.47
CA ARG A 37 10.13 -14.55 -1.67
C ARG A 37 10.02 -15.44 -0.44
N ALA A 38 10.10 -14.85 0.75
CA ALA A 38 9.94 -15.60 2.00
C ALA A 38 8.50 -16.09 2.18
N LEU A 39 7.49 -15.25 1.93
CA LEU A 39 6.07 -15.61 1.96
C LEU A 39 5.77 -16.71 0.93
N ASN A 40 6.20 -16.52 -0.32
CA ASN A 40 6.01 -17.49 -1.40
C ASN A 40 6.63 -18.85 -1.07
N ALA A 41 7.83 -18.87 -0.46
CA ALA A 41 8.51 -20.09 -0.03
C ALA A 41 7.80 -20.86 1.10
N THR A 42 6.84 -20.26 1.80
CA THR A 42 6.01 -20.98 2.79
C THR A 42 4.99 -21.92 2.13
N GLY A 43 4.65 -21.69 0.85
CA GLY A 43 3.60 -22.42 0.14
C GLY A 43 2.17 -21.98 0.49
N ARG A 44 1.98 -21.06 1.45
CA ARG A 44 0.67 -20.47 1.76
C ARG A 44 0.43 -19.20 0.93
N PRO A 45 -0.70 -19.07 0.23
CA PRO A 45 -1.09 -17.80 -0.37
C PRO A 45 -1.38 -16.75 0.71
N ILE A 46 -0.59 -15.68 0.76
CA ILE A 46 -0.75 -14.56 1.69
C ILE A 46 -0.77 -13.28 0.86
N VAL A 47 -1.85 -12.49 0.94
CA VAL A 47 -1.93 -11.20 0.27
C VAL A 47 -0.88 -10.27 0.88
N TYR A 48 -0.04 -9.68 0.03
CA TYR A 48 1.07 -8.86 0.48
C TYR A 48 0.86 -7.38 0.14
N SER A 49 0.60 -6.58 1.18
CA SER A 49 0.45 -5.13 1.14
C SER A 49 1.75 -4.44 1.54
N CYS A 50 2.24 -3.59 0.66
CA CYS A 50 3.55 -2.97 0.80
C CYS A 50 3.43 -1.46 1.06
N SER A 51 4.00 -0.95 2.15
CA SER A 51 4.07 0.49 2.36
C SER A 51 5.20 1.18 1.59
N TRP A 52 6.02 0.43 0.83
CA TRP A 52 7.27 0.91 0.20
C TRP A 52 7.14 2.30 -0.46
N PRO A 53 6.20 2.54 -1.40
CA PRO A 53 6.17 3.81 -2.13
C PRO A 53 5.84 5.02 -1.25
N ALA A 54 5.04 4.84 -0.20
CA ALA A 54 4.71 5.90 0.76
C ALA A 54 5.95 6.45 1.49
N TYR A 55 7.01 5.65 1.64
CA TYR A 55 8.28 6.13 2.21
C TYR A 55 9.20 6.81 1.19
N MET A 56 8.75 6.96 -0.06
CA MET A 56 9.51 7.56 -1.16
C MET A 56 8.78 8.76 -1.79
N ILE A 57 7.79 9.33 -1.09
CA ILE A 57 6.98 10.47 -1.57
C ILE A 57 7.86 11.66 -1.97
N ASP A 58 8.94 11.94 -1.23
CA ASP A 58 9.89 13.02 -1.53
C ASP A 58 10.86 12.71 -2.68
N GLN A 59 10.84 11.47 -3.19
CA GLN A 59 11.71 10.98 -4.25
C GLN A 59 10.93 10.16 -5.28
N PRO A 60 9.85 10.69 -5.88
CA PRO A 60 8.93 9.94 -6.74
C PRO A 60 9.58 9.40 -8.01
N GLN A 61 10.71 9.97 -8.43
CA GLN A 61 11.54 9.48 -9.55
C GLN A 61 12.22 8.14 -9.26
N LYS A 62 12.34 7.74 -7.99
CA LYS A 62 12.93 6.46 -7.57
C LYS A 62 11.90 5.33 -7.50
N VAL A 63 10.61 5.64 -7.64
CA VAL A 63 9.52 4.67 -7.56
C VAL A 63 9.25 4.08 -8.94
N ASP A 64 9.49 2.78 -9.10
CA ASP A 64 9.10 2.01 -10.29
C ASP A 64 8.00 1.02 -9.92
N TYR A 65 6.76 1.35 -10.30
CA TYR A 65 5.59 0.53 -10.02
C TYR A 65 5.64 -0.85 -10.70
N ASN A 66 6.37 -1.02 -11.81
CA ASN A 66 6.55 -2.33 -12.43
C ASN A 66 7.44 -3.26 -11.58
N VAL A 67 8.34 -2.70 -10.79
CA VAL A 67 9.16 -3.47 -9.84
C VAL A 67 8.35 -3.83 -8.61
N ILE A 68 7.56 -2.88 -8.09
CA ILE A 68 6.69 -3.10 -6.93
C ILE A 68 5.64 -4.16 -7.24
N ALA A 69 4.99 -4.10 -8.40
CA ALA A 69 3.96 -5.05 -8.83
C ALA A 69 4.46 -6.50 -8.97
N LYS A 70 5.78 -6.72 -9.12
CA LYS A 70 6.37 -8.08 -9.09
C LYS A 70 6.41 -8.68 -7.70
N SER A 71 6.39 -7.84 -6.66
CA SER A 71 6.54 -8.27 -5.27
C SER A 71 5.24 -8.14 -4.47
N CYS A 72 4.39 -7.17 -4.78
CA CYS A 72 3.29 -6.75 -3.91
C CYS A 72 1.94 -6.93 -4.59
N ASN A 73 0.92 -7.35 -3.84
CA ASN A 73 -0.45 -7.39 -4.36
C ASN A 73 -1.11 -6.01 -4.37
N LEU A 74 -0.73 -5.18 -3.41
CA LEU A 74 -1.14 -3.79 -3.31
C LEU A 74 -0.09 -2.96 -2.58
N TRP A 75 -0.11 -1.65 -2.77
CA TRP A 75 0.87 -0.77 -2.14
C TRP A 75 0.32 0.62 -1.82
N ARG A 76 0.64 1.11 -0.62
CA ARG A 76 0.33 2.47 -0.18
C ARG A 76 1.24 3.45 -0.91
N ASN A 77 0.65 4.44 -1.58
CA ASN A 77 1.41 5.44 -2.36
C ASN A 77 1.69 6.72 -1.58
N PHE A 78 0.83 7.06 -0.62
CA PHE A 78 0.79 8.39 -0.03
C PHE A 78 0.58 8.34 1.49
N ASP A 79 0.53 9.52 2.11
CA ASP A 79 0.34 9.74 3.55
C ASP A 79 -0.84 8.96 4.15
N ASP A 80 -0.75 8.68 5.45
CA ASP A 80 -1.80 8.03 6.21
C ASP A 80 -3.08 8.87 6.26
N ILE A 81 -4.21 8.19 6.02
CA ILE A 81 -5.52 8.81 6.13
C ILE A 81 -5.88 9.06 7.60
N ASN A 82 -6.50 10.20 7.84
CA ASN A 82 -7.18 10.48 9.09
C ASN A 82 -8.65 10.84 8.84
N SER A 83 -9.45 10.80 9.90
CA SER A 83 -10.90 11.08 9.82
C SER A 83 -11.19 12.58 9.69
N SER A 84 -10.72 13.19 8.60
CA SER A 84 -11.00 14.57 8.23
C SER A 84 -11.14 14.74 6.71
N TRP A 85 -11.95 15.72 6.31
CA TRP A 85 -12.12 16.04 4.89
C TRP A 85 -10.82 16.50 4.22
N LYS A 86 -9.96 17.20 4.97
CA LYS A 86 -8.66 17.65 4.48
C LYS A 86 -7.79 16.46 4.06
N SER A 87 -7.78 15.39 4.84
CA SER A 87 -6.99 14.18 4.55
C SER A 87 -7.55 13.40 3.36
N ILE A 88 -8.88 13.26 3.28
CA ILE A 88 -9.55 12.65 2.13
C ILE A 88 -9.20 13.41 0.85
N LEU A 89 -9.33 14.74 0.85
CA LEU A 89 -8.99 15.57 -0.31
C LEU A 89 -7.52 15.49 -0.69
N SER A 90 -6.59 15.55 0.27
CA SER A 90 -5.16 15.47 -0.05
C SER A 90 -4.77 14.16 -0.73
N ILE A 91 -5.43 13.05 -0.37
CA ILE A 91 -5.22 11.76 -1.02
C ILE A 91 -5.80 11.76 -2.44
N ILE A 92 -7.03 12.26 -2.63
CA ILE A 92 -7.65 12.39 -3.96
C ILE A 92 -6.76 13.24 -4.86
N ASP A 93 -6.30 14.40 -4.37
CA ASP A 93 -5.43 15.30 -5.11
C ASP A 93 -4.13 14.60 -5.51
N TYR A 94 -3.48 13.88 -4.59
CA TYR A 94 -2.25 13.13 -4.91
C TYR A 94 -2.47 12.13 -6.04
N TYR A 95 -3.57 11.38 -6.01
CA TYR A 95 -3.89 10.37 -7.02
C TYR A 95 -4.23 10.99 -8.37
N ASP A 96 -4.97 12.10 -8.41
CA ASP A 96 -5.26 12.85 -9.63
C ASP A 96 -3.97 13.36 -10.30
N HIS A 97 -3.06 13.97 -9.52
CA HIS A 97 -1.79 14.49 -10.03
C HIS A 97 -0.84 13.40 -10.56
N ASN A 98 -0.97 12.16 -10.09
CA ASN A 98 -0.09 11.04 -10.46
C ASN A 98 -0.78 9.99 -11.36
N GLN A 99 -2.00 10.25 -11.84
CA GLN A 99 -2.82 9.27 -12.54
C GLN A 99 -2.15 8.66 -13.78
N ASP A 100 -1.38 9.46 -14.53
CA ASP A 100 -0.65 8.99 -15.73
C ASP A 100 0.40 7.91 -15.40
N LYS A 101 0.90 7.89 -14.17
CA LYS A 101 1.82 6.85 -13.68
C LYS A 101 1.09 5.67 -13.05
N HIS A 102 -0.03 5.92 -12.37
CA HIS A 102 -0.76 4.89 -11.61
C HIS A 102 -1.66 4.03 -12.50
N ILE A 103 -2.39 4.65 -13.43
CA ILE A 103 -3.38 3.94 -14.27
C ILE A 103 -2.73 2.79 -15.07
N PRO A 104 -1.57 2.95 -15.72
CA PRO A 104 -0.97 1.86 -16.50
C PRO A 104 -0.48 0.68 -15.66
N THR A 105 -0.23 0.88 -14.37
CA THR A 105 0.33 -0.14 -13.45
C THR A 105 -0.71 -0.72 -12.50
N HIS A 106 -1.97 -0.35 -12.67
CA HIS A 106 -3.09 -0.85 -11.89
C HIS A 106 -3.78 -2.03 -12.59
N GLY A 107 -4.10 -3.09 -11.86
CA GLY A 107 -4.78 -4.26 -12.43
C GLY A 107 -4.93 -5.45 -11.49
N PRO A 108 -5.50 -6.58 -11.96
CA PRO A 108 -5.71 -7.77 -11.14
C PRO A 108 -4.43 -8.24 -10.45
N GLY A 109 -4.44 -8.20 -9.11
CA GLY A 109 -3.30 -8.61 -8.28
C GLY A 109 -2.23 -7.54 -8.08
N GLN A 110 -2.46 -6.29 -8.52
CA GLN A 110 -1.54 -5.16 -8.42
C GLN A 110 -2.31 -3.84 -8.24
N TRP A 111 -2.62 -3.49 -6.99
CA TRP A 111 -3.52 -2.37 -6.66
C TRP A 111 -2.78 -1.20 -6.01
N HIS A 112 -3.09 0.01 -6.47
CA HIS A 112 -2.69 1.23 -5.76
C HIS A 112 -3.62 1.43 -4.56
N ASP A 113 -3.08 1.60 -3.36
CA ASP A 113 -3.84 1.69 -2.10
C ASP A 113 -3.88 3.15 -1.58
N PRO A 114 -5.03 3.85 -1.71
CA PRO A 114 -5.23 5.22 -1.19
C PRO A 114 -5.52 5.26 0.32
N ASP A 115 -5.23 4.17 1.04
CA ASP A 115 -5.52 3.95 2.45
C ASP A 115 -7.02 3.71 2.75
N MET A 116 -7.28 3.43 4.02
CA MET A 116 -8.57 2.94 4.54
C MET A 116 -9.77 3.86 4.25
N LEU A 117 -10.96 3.25 4.18
CA LEU A 117 -12.21 3.99 4.34
C LEU A 117 -12.33 4.52 5.78
N VAL A 118 -12.65 5.80 5.93
CA VAL A 118 -12.93 6.44 7.24
C VAL A 118 -14.42 6.70 7.45
N ILE A 119 -15.25 6.15 6.57
CA ILE A 119 -16.71 6.20 6.62
C ILE A 119 -17.21 5.65 7.97
N GLY A 120 -18.08 6.39 8.64
CA GLY A 120 -18.62 6.03 9.95
C GLY A 120 -17.79 6.54 11.14
N ASN A 121 -16.58 7.05 10.91
CA ASN A 121 -15.78 7.65 11.98
C ASN A 121 -16.26 9.06 12.35
N LYS A 122 -15.91 9.49 13.56
CA LYS A 122 -16.12 10.87 14.01
C LYS A 122 -15.36 11.85 13.10
N GLY A 123 -16.05 12.91 12.68
CA GLY A 123 -15.48 13.94 11.79
C GLY A 123 -15.83 13.76 10.31
N ILE A 124 -16.46 12.64 9.94
CA ILE A 124 -16.90 12.37 8.57
C ILE A 124 -18.41 12.58 8.45
N THR A 125 -18.82 13.52 7.61
CA THR A 125 -20.24 13.76 7.30
C THR A 125 -20.74 12.77 6.23
N VAL A 126 -22.06 12.61 6.08
CA VAL A 126 -22.66 11.74 5.04
C VAL A 126 -22.15 12.11 3.64
N ASN A 127 -22.07 13.40 3.31
CA ASN A 127 -21.59 13.84 2.00
C ASN A 127 -20.11 13.51 1.77
N MET A 128 -19.28 13.62 2.81
CA MET A 128 -17.86 13.23 2.74
C MET A 128 -17.71 11.72 2.58
N ALA A 129 -18.54 10.93 3.26
CA ALA A 129 -18.56 9.47 3.12
C ALA A 129 -18.99 9.03 1.72
N ILE A 130 -20.04 9.64 1.16
CA ILE A 130 -20.48 9.40 -0.22
C ILE A 130 -19.35 9.72 -1.19
N ALA A 131 -18.69 10.87 -1.01
CA ALA A 131 -17.57 11.26 -1.87
C ALA A 131 -16.41 10.25 -1.78
N GLN A 132 -16.00 9.85 -0.56
CA GLN A 132 -14.94 8.85 -0.38
C GLN A 132 -15.30 7.53 -1.08
N MET A 133 -16.49 6.98 -0.84
CA MET A 133 -16.90 5.71 -1.44
C MET A 133 -17.02 5.76 -2.96
N THR A 134 -17.31 6.94 -3.52
CA THR A 134 -17.48 7.10 -4.98
C THR A 134 -16.13 7.17 -5.70
N ILE A 135 -15.09 7.68 -5.03
CA ILE A 135 -13.78 7.96 -5.64
C ILE A 135 -12.75 6.85 -5.38
N TRP A 136 -12.82 6.18 -4.23
CA TRP A 136 -11.97 5.03 -3.90
C TRP A 136 -12.27 3.84 -4.81
#